data_AF-A0A924HVU6-F1
#
_entry.id   AF-A0A924HVU6-F1
#
_cell.length_a   1.000
_cell.length_b   1.000
_cell.length_c   1.000
_cell.angle_alpha   90.00
_cell.angle_beta   90.00
_cell.angle_gamma   90.00
#
_symmetry.space_group_name_H-M   'P 1'
#
loop_
_entity.id
_entity.type
_entity.pdbx_description
1 polymer ?
#
loop_
_entity_poly.entity_id
_entity_poly.type
_entity_poly.pdbx_seq_one_letter_code
_entity_poly.pdbx_strand_id
1 'polypeptide(L)'
;MQAYSDHPVAAAAMIAQHTSVHTAVNPVSRQAPLYQDENDRSRHLHNMTRLAEEIAYPVHLIEPLYEKLLARLKLQATVHDYLPILVAKNVRHVLKESVNQH
;
A
#
# COMPACT_ATOMS: atom_id res chain seq x y z
N MET A 1 49.78 13.69 -40.61
CA MET A 1 49.89 13.04 -39.29
C MET A 1 48.77 12.00 -39.20
N GLN A 2 49.05 10.79 -39.68
CA GLN A 2 48.17 9.62 -39.58
C GLN A 2 48.68 8.78 -38.42
N ALA A 3 47.80 8.45 -37.49
CA ALA A 3 48.08 7.59 -36.35
C ALA A 3 47.25 6.31 -36.51
N TYR A 4 47.97 5.17 -36.49
CA TYR A 4 47.66 3.88 -35.85
C TYR A 4 46.23 3.34 -35.91
N SER A 5 45.92 2.06 -36.09
CA SER A 5 46.61 0.80 -36.45
C SER A 5 45.55 -0.29 -36.16
N ASP A 6 45.68 -1.43 -36.82
CA ASP A 6 45.22 -2.76 -36.39
C ASP A 6 43.72 -3.12 -36.33
N HIS A 7 43.30 -3.87 -37.35
CA HIS A 7 42.36 -5.01 -37.24
C HIS A 7 43.01 -6.16 -36.44
N PRO A 8 42.30 -7.01 -35.66
CA PRO A 8 41.49 -8.12 -36.21
C PRO A 8 40.21 -8.50 -35.39
N VAL A 9 39.09 -8.91 -36.03
CA VAL A 9 38.57 -10.30 -36.27
C VAL A 9 38.05 -11.07 -35.04
N ALA A 10 36.80 -11.54 -35.16
CA ALA A 10 36.15 -12.66 -34.45
C ALA A 10 35.82 -12.47 -32.95
N ALA A 11 34.81 -13.08 -32.34
CA ALA A 11 33.65 -13.89 -32.72
C ALA A 11 32.94 -14.23 -31.39
N ALA A 12 31.64 -14.57 -31.46
CA ALA A 12 30.88 -15.30 -30.44
C ALA A 12 30.65 -14.55 -29.10
N ALA A 13 29.59 -14.74 -28.33
CA ALA A 13 28.55 -15.75 -28.23
C ALA A 13 27.31 -15.04 -27.61
N MET A 14 26.08 -15.25 -28.09
CA MET A 14 25.13 -16.19 -27.48
C MET A 14 25.17 -16.19 -25.93
N ILE A 15 24.04 -15.80 -25.30
CA ILE A 15 23.30 -16.56 -24.28
C ILE A 15 22.40 -15.60 -23.47
N ALA A 16 21.15 -16.04 -23.27
CA ALA A 16 20.28 -15.71 -22.15
C ALA A 16 19.67 -14.30 -22.07
N GLN A 17 18.42 -14.10 -21.68
CA GLN A 17 17.42 -15.00 -21.14
C GLN A 17 16.07 -14.31 -21.34
N HIS A 18 15.09 -15.14 -21.64
CA HIS A 18 13.67 -14.94 -21.37
C HIS A 18 13.49 -14.16 -20.07
N THR A 19 12.50 -13.27 -19.98
CA THR A 19 11.37 -13.46 -19.06
C THR A 19 10.41 -12.28 -19.19
N SER A 20 9.17 -12.64 -19.46
CA SER A 20 7.95 -11.89 -19.20
C SER A 20 8.08 -10.87 -18.07
N VAL A 21 7.70 -9.63 -18.34
CA VAL A 21 6.78 -8.97 -17.41
C VAL A 21 5.43 -8.96 -18.08
N HIS A 22 4.75 -10.07 -17.79
CA HIS A 22 3.31 -10.21 -17.78
C HIS A 22 2.69 -8.84 -17.53
N THR A 23 1.90 -8.39 -18.50
CA THR A 23 0.65 -7.67 -18.23
C THR A 23 0.10 -8.24 -16.92
N ALA A 24 0.26 -7.48 -15.84
CA ALA A 24 -0.47 -7.73 -14.62
C ALA A 24 -1.93 -7.47 -15.00
N VAL A 25 -2.56 -8.52 -15.52
CA VAL A 25 -4.00 -8.72 -15.46
C VAL A 25 -4.34 -8.68 -13.99
N ASN A 26 -4.50 -7.47 -13.48
CA ASN A 26 -4.95 -7.23 -12.13
C ASN A 26 -6.35 -7.85 -12.11
N PRO A 27 -6.59 -8.94 -11.35
CA PRO A 27 -7.94 -9.48 -11.26
C PRO A 27 -8.79 -8.35 -10.70
N VAL A 28 -9.74 -7.87 -11.50
CA VAL A 28 -10.72 -6.86 -11.12
C VAL A 28 -11.60 -7.51 -10.05
N SER A 29 -11.06 -7.59 -8.84
CA SER A 29 -11.86 -7.64 -7.64
C SER A 29 -12.73 -6.41 -7.76
N ARG A 30 -14.06 -6.59 -7.85
CA ARG A 30 -15.04 -5.51 -7.81
C ARG A 30 -15.08 -4.90 -6.40
N GLN A 31 -13.92 -4.61 -5.82
CA GLN A 31 -13.78 -3.83 -4.62
C GLN A 31 -13.91 -2.39 -5.07
N ALA A 32 -15.01 -1.76 -4.65
CA ALA A 32 -15.11 -0.31 -4.76
C ALA A 32 -13.83 0.30 -4.17
N PRO A 33 -13.29 1.37 -4.77
CA PRO A 33 -12.05 1.97 -4.30
C PRO A 33 -12.17 2.31 -2.81
N LEU A 34 -11.15 1.91 -2.04
CA LEU A 34 -11.13 2.07 -0.58
C LEU A 34 -11.23 3.54 -0.18
N TYR A 35 -10.59 4.40 -0.95
CA TYR A 35 -10.68 5.85 -0.88
C TYR A 35 -11.51 6.39 -2.03
N GLN A 36 -12.22 7.50 -1.80
CA GLN A 36 -13.00 8.15 -2.85
C GLN A 36 -12.09 8.88 -3.87
N ASP A 37 -11.04 9.52 -3.37
CA ASP A 37 -10.05 10.27 -4.14
C ASP A 37 -8.76 10.48 -3.31
N GLU A 38 -7.77 11.18 -3.85
CA GLU A 38 -6.49 11.43 -3.16
C GLU A 38 -6.65 12.33 -1.92
N ASN A 39 -7.64 13.23 -1.90
CA ASN A 39 -7.91 14.08 -0.75
C ASN A 39 -8.51 13.26 0.40
N ASP A 40 -9.44 12.34 0.08
CA ASP A 40 -9.97 11.36 1.01
C ASP A 40 -8.85 10.47 1.59
N ARG A 41 -7.97 9.96 0.73
CA ARG A 41 -6.79 9.21 1.14
C ARG A 41 -5.89 10.02 2.07
N SER A 42 -5.64 11.29 1.75
CA SER A 42 -4.82 12.21 2.57
C SER A 42 -5.45 12.45 3.94
N ARG A 43 -6.79 12.60 4.01
CA ARG A 43 -7.53 12.72 5.28
C ARG A 43 -7.39 11.45 6.11
N HIS A 44 -7.53 10.29 5.50
CA HIS A 44 -7.37 9.01 6.18
C HIS A 44 -5.93 8.83 6.69
N LEU A 45 -4.93 9.17 5.89
CA LEU A 45 -3.52 9.14 6.29
C LEU A 45 -3.26 10.07 7.48
N HIS A 46 -3.77 11.31 7.45
CA HIS A 46 -3.66 12.24 8.57
C HIS A 46 -4.26 11.65 9.87
N ASN A 47 -5.45 11.02 9.77
CA ASN A 47 -6.07 10.35 10.92
C ASN A 47 -5.23 9.17 11.43
N MET A 48 -4.65 8.37 10.53
CA MET A 48 -3.76 7.27 10.90
C MET A 48 -2.49 7.78 11.60
N THR A 49 -1.88 8.85 11.10
CA THR A 49 -0.70 9.48 11.73
C THR A 49 -1.01 10.02 13.12
N ARG A 50 -2.13 10.73 13.28
CA ARG A 50 -2.56 11.22 14.60
C ARG A 50 -2.84 10.08 15.57
N LEU A 51 -3.51 9.02 15.11
CA LEU A 51 -3.75 7.84 15.92
C LEU A 51 -2.44 7.18 16.33
N ALA A 52 -1.53 6.96 15.37
CA ALA A 52 -0.22 6.36 15.57
C ALA A 52 0.60 7.06 16.66
N GLU A 53 0.64 8.40 16.61
CA GLU A 53 1.30 9.21 17.64
C GLU A 53 0.63 9.04 19.01
N GLU A 54 -0.71 9.05 19.05
CA GLU A 54 -1.47 8.96 20.30
C GLU A 54 -1.31 7.63 21.03
N ILE A 55 -1.17 6.52 20.28
CA ILE A 55 -0.96 5.19 20.84
C ILE A 55 0.49 4.70 20.76
N ALA A 56 1.43 5.60 20.43
CA ALA A 56 2.86 5.31 20.27
C ALA A 56 3.15 4.05 19.41
N TYR A 57 2.38 3.87 18.33
CA TYR A 57 2.52 2.75 17.40
C TYR A 57 2.89 3.28 16.02
N PRO A 58 3.73 2.57 15.24
CA PRO A 58 4.11 3.04 13.91
C PRO A 58 2.95 2.91 12.91
N VAL A 59 2.79 3.92 12.05
CA VAL A 59 1.70 4.02 11.06
C VAL A 59 1.61 2.79 10.15
N HIS A 60 2.75 2.25 9.70
CA HIS A 60 2.77 1.08 8.80
C HIS A 60 2.19 -0.20 9.43
N LEU A 61 2.12 -0.29 10.76
CA LEU A 61 1.45 -1.41 11.45
C LEU A 61 -0.05 -1.14 11.66
N ILE A 62 -0.45 0.14 11.71
CA ILE A 62 -1.85 0.56 11.85
C ILE A 62 -2.58 0.50 10.52
N GLU A 63 -1.93 0.92 9.44
CA GLU A 63 -2.48 1.01 8.08
C GLU A 63 -3.25 -0.24 7.65
N PRO A 64 -2.70 -1.46 7.66
CA PRO A 64 -3.45 -2.65 7.21
C PRO A 64 -4.68 -2.95 8.07
N LEU A 65 -4.63 -2.67 9.38
CA LEU A 65 -5.78 -2.84 10.28
C LEU A 65 -6.85 -1.78 10.01
N TYR A 66 -6.41 -0.54 9.81
CA TYR A 66 -7.26 0.60 9.51
C TYR A 66 -7.99 0.37 8.18
N GLU A 67 -7.29 0.01 7.12
CA GLU A 67 -7.85 -0.26 5.79
C GLU A 67 -8.85 -1.41 5.82
N LYS A 68 -8.55 -2.50 6.53
CA LYS A 68 -9.47 -3.63 6.71
C LYS A 68 -10.77 -3.21 7.38
N LEU A 69 -10.68 -2.40 8.43
CA LEU A 69 -11.85 -1.87 9.15
C LEU A 69 -12.62 -0.86 8.29
N LEU A 70 -11.93 0.00 7.55
CA LEU A 70 -12.53 0.95 6.62
C LEU A 70 -13.32 0.23 5.52
N ALA A 71 -12.73 -0.80 4.90
CA ALA A 71 -13.41 -1.61 3.88
C ALA A 71 -14.69 -2.26 4.44
N ARG A 72 -14.60 -2.86 5.64
CA ARG A 72 -15.75 -3.49 6.30
C ARG A 72 -16.85 -2.49 6.63
N LEU A 73 -16.50 -1.33 7.16
CA LEU A 73 -17.47 -0.32 7.56
C LEU A 73 -18.08 0.42 6.36
N LYS A 74 -17.31 0.66 5.28
CA LYS A 74 -17.84 1.22 4.02
C LYS A 74 -18.97 0.39 3.42
N LEU A 75 -18.93 -0.93 3.57
CA LEU A 75 -20.00 -1.82 3.08
C LEU A 75 -21.31 -1.69 3.88
N GLN A 76 -21.24 -1.19 5.11
CA GLN A 76 -22.38 -1.13 6.04
C GLN A 76 -22.88 0.29 6.28
N ALA A 77 -22.05 1.30 5.98
CA ALA A 77 -22.36 2.69 6.26
C ALA A 77 -23.14 3.32 5.11
N THR A 78 -24.28 3.93 5.47
CA THR A 78 -25.03 4.83 4.59
C THR A 78 -24.47 6.25 4.60
N VAL A 79 -23.71 6.62 5.64
CA VAL A 79 -23.07 7.93 5.81
C VAL A 79 -21.57 7.73 5.98
N HIS A 80 -20.79 8.24 5.03
CA HIS A 80 -19.35 8.00 4.96
C HIS A 80 -18.50 8.99 5.78
N ASP A 81 -19.05 10.16 6.13
CA ASP A 81 -18.30 11.25 6.78
C ASP A 81 -17.76 10.87 8.17
N TYR A 82 -18.44 9.96 8.88
CA TYR A 82 -18.04 9.51 10.22
C TYR A 82 -17.14 8.28 10.21
N LEU A 83 -16.91 7.66 9.04
CA LEU A 83 -16.10 6.45 8.93
C LEU A 83 -14.67 6.64 9.48
N PRO A 84 -13.93 7.74 9.21
CA PRO A 84 -12.58 7.89 9.73
C PRO A 84 -12.51 7.80 11.25
N ILE A 85 -13.49 8.39 11.94
CA ILE A 85 -13.60 8.41 13.41
C ILE A 85 -13.93 7.00 13.92
N LEU A 86 -14.89 6.33 13.29
CA LEU A 86 -15.30 4.98 13.67
C LEU A 86 -14.16 3.98 13.49
N VAL A 87 -13.43 4.07 12.37
CA VAL A 87 -12.26 3.22 12.10
C VAL A 87 -11.18 3.47 13.15
N ALA A 88 -10.83 4.73 13.43
CA ALA A 88 -9.81 5.06 14.43
C ALA A 88 -10.17 4.53 15.83
N LYS A 89 -11.43 4.65 16.25
CA LYS A 89 -11.92 4.10 17.52
C LYS A 89 -11.80 2.57 17.57
N ASN A 90 -12.13 1.88 16.48
CA ASN A 90 -12.02 0.42 16.40
C ASN A 90 -10.56 -0.03 16.40
N VAL A 91 -9.68 0.62 15.64
CA VAL A 91 -8.23 0.32 15.64
C VAL A 91 -7.67 0.44 17.05
N ARG A 92 -7.98 1.52 17.76
CA ARG A 92 -7.54 1.72 19.15
C ARG A 92 -8.03 0.61 20.07
N HIS A 93 -9.29 0.22 19.93
CA HIS A 93 -9.88 -0.84 20.76
C HIS A 93 -9.17 -2.18 20.53
N VAL A 94 -9.00 -2.58 19.27
CA VAL A 94 -8.29 -3.82 18.91
C VAL A 94 -6.86 -3.84 19.44
N LEU A 95 -6.12 -2.73 19.29
CA LEU A 95 -4.76 -2.64 19.77
C LEU A 95 -4.69 -2.67 21.30
N LYS A 96 -5.61 -1.99 21.99
CA LYS A 96 -5.69 -2.04 23.46
C LYS A 96 -6.02 -3.45 23.97
N GLU A 97 -6.94 -4.15 23.33
CA GLU A 97 -7.28 -5.54 23.69
C GLU A 97 -6.11 -6.49 23.46
N SER A 98 -5.33 -6.28 22.38
CA SER A 98 -4.15 -7.10 22.11
C SER A 98 -3.04 -6.94 23.17
N VAL A 99 -2.91 -5.75 23.78
CA VAL A 99 -1.94 -5.49 24.85
C VAL A 99 -2.42 -6.05 26.20
N ASN A 100 -3.72 -6.10 26.44
CA ASN A 100 -4.31 -6.59 27.70
C ASN A 100 -4.41 -8.12 27.81
N GLN A 101 -4.01 -8.86 26.78
CA GLN A 101 -4.05 -10.34 26.70
C GLN A 101 -2.67 -11.00 26.94
N HIS A 102 -1.66 -10.23 27.36
CA HIS A 102 -0.32 -10.69 27.72
C HIS A 102 0.04 -10.28 29.14
#